data_AF-A0A8J2Z787-F1
#
_entry.id   AF-A0A8J2Z787-F1
#
_cell.length_a   1.000
_cell.length_b   1.000
_cell.length_c   1.000
_cell.angle_alpha   90.00
_cell.angle_beta   90.00
_cell.angle_gamma   90.00
#
_symmetry.space_group_name_H-M   'P 1'
#
loop_
_entity.id
_entity.type
_entity.pdbx_description
1 polymer ?
#
loop_
_entity_poly.entity_id
_entity_poly.type
_entity_poly.pdbx_seq_one_letter_code
_entity_poly.pdbx_strand_id
1 'polypeptide(L)'
;MNLHANTQKLKKAQAQNKSVYLLYDNYQEIRGTITEIGNVFVHILSTMDNTQSLIPLEIEKIHQISLRAKSTMPKGDDQHENCQSQ
;
A
#
# COMPACT_ATOMS: atom_id res chain seq x y z
N MET A 1 8.55 1.76 -19.48
CA MET A 1 8.39 1.40 -18.05
C MET A 1 8.88 -0.02 -17.83
N ASN A 2 9.50 -0.34 -16.69
CA ASN A 2 10.15 -1.63 -16.45
C ASN A 2 9.23 -2.55 -15.61
N LEU A 3 8.59 -3.52 -16.26
CA LEU A 3 7.70 -4.52 -15.65
C LEU A 3 8.36 -5.21 -14.45
N HIS A 4 9.64 -5.57 -14.58
CA HIS A 4 10.39 -6.24 -13.54
C HIS A 4 10.47 -5.41 -12.25
N ALA A 5 10.69 -4.10 -12.38
CA ALA A 5 10.78 -3.19 -11.23
C ALA A 5 9.43 -3.06 -10.50
N ASN A 6 8.32 -3.06 -11.23
CA ASN A 6 6.97 -3.02 -10.65
C ASN A 6 6.65 -4.31 -9.90
N THR A 7 6.93 -5.47 -10.50
CA THR A 7 6.75 -6.77 -9.85
C THR A 7 7.54 -6.87 -8.54
N GLN A 8 8.79 -6.40 -8.51
CA GLN A 8 9.60 -6.40 -7.27
C GLN A 8 8.98 -5.53 -6.17
N LYS A 9 8.45 -4.35 -6.52
CA LYS A 9 7.76 -3.47 -5.56
C LYS A 9 6.48 -4.10 -5.01
N LEU A 10 5.68 -4.76 -5.86
CA LEU A 10 4.47 -5.48 -5.46
C LEU A 10 4.81 -6.62 -4.49
N LYS A 11 5.81 -7.45 -4.83
CA LYS A 11 6.29 -8.55 -3.97
C LYS A 11 6.76 -8.03 -2.61
N LYS A 12 7.51 -6.92 -2.61
CA LYS A 12 7.95 -6.27 -1.36
C LYS A 12 6.77 -5.76 -0.53
N ALA A 13 5.74 -5.20 -1.17
CA ALA A 13 4.54 -4.73 -0.48
C ALA A 13 3.78 -5.87 0.19
N GLN A 14 3.57 -6.97 -0.56
CA GLN A 14 2.91 -8.18 -0.08
C GLN A 14 3.66 -8.80 1.11
N ALA A 15 4.97 -9.02 0.97
CA ALA A 15 5.80 -9.60 2.03
C ALA A 15 5.81 -8.74 3.32
N GLN A 16 5.58 -7.43 3.20
CA GLN A 16 5.55 -6.49 4.32
C GLN A 16 4.13 -6.17 4.81
N ASN A 17 3.09 -6.78 4.24
CA ASN A 17 1.68 -6.46 4.50
C ASN A 17 1.39 -4.94 4.42
N LYS A 18 2.00 -4.26 3.45
CA LYS A 18 1.85 -2.81 3.26
C LYS A 18 0.82 -2.52 2.19
N SER A 19 0.01 -1.48 2.43
CA SER A 19 -0.85 -0.94 1.40
C SER A 19 -0.04 -0.27 0.29
N VAL A 20 -0.46 -0.50 -0.95
CA VAL A 20 0.06 0.13 -2.15
C VAL A 20 -0.90 1.20 -2.66
N TYR A 21 -0.35 2.17 -3.36
CA TYR A 21 -1.08 3.09 -4.22
C TYR A 21 -0.59 2.86 -5.64
N LEU A 22 -1.52 2.53 -6.54
CA LEU A 22 -1.24 2.18 -7.91
C LEU A 22 -1.95 3.14 -8.85
N LEU A 23 -1.24 3.59 -9.89
CA LEU A 23 -1.88 4.19 -11.05
C LEU A 23 -2.06 3.08 -12.08
N TYR A 24 -3.32 2.74 -12.35
CA TYR A 24 -3.70 1.66 -13.25
C TYR A 24 -4.41 2.19 -14.48
N ASP A 25 -3.98 1.70 -15.65
CA ASP A 25 -4.42 2.18 -16.96
C ASP A 25 -4.28 3.72 -17.02
N ASN A 26 -5.14 4.40 -17.76
CA ASN A 26 -4.91 5.79 -18.04
C ASN A 26 -5.16 6.73 -16.84
N TYR A 27 -5.98 6.40 -15.84
CA TYR A 27 -6.38 7.42 -14.83
C TYR A 27 -6.87 6.92 -13.45
N GLN A 28 -6.86 5.62 -13.12
CA GLN A 28 -7.45 5.15 -11.85
C GLN A 28 -6.39 4.94 -10.76
N GLU A 29 -6.45 5.73 -9.68
CA GLU A 29 -5.68 5.46 -8.46
C GLU A 29 -6.37 4.36 -7.65
N ILE A 30 -5.67 3.25 -7.44
CA ILE A 30 -6.14 2.12 -6.66
C ILE A 30 -5.30 2.01 -5.39
N ARG A 31 -5.97 2.07 -4.25
CA ARG A 31 -5.37 1.85 -2.94
C ARG A 31 -5.84 0.53 -2.36
N GLY A 32 -4.91 -0.29 -1.90
CA GLY A 32 -5.26 -1.53 -1.20
C GLY A 32 -4.06 -2.33 -0.77
N THR A 33 -4.31 -3.53 -0.27
CA THR A 33 -3.26 -4.48 0.13
C THR A 33 -3.17 -5.59 -0.90
N ILE A 34 -1.95 -5.95 -1.28
CA ILE A 34 -1.71 -7.04 -2.23
C ILE A 34 -1.99 -8.37 -1.53
N THR A 35 -2.93 -9.15 -2.06
CA THR A 35 -3.27 -10.47 -1.52
C THR A 35 -2.52 -11.58 -2.27
N GLU A 36 -2.48 -11.49 -3.60
CA GLU A 36 -1.87 -12.49 -4.47
C GLU A 36 -1.15 -11.83 -5.66
N ILE A 37 -0.02 -12.41 -6.07
CA ILE A 37 0.75 -11.99 -7.25
C ILE A 37 0.93 -13.21 -8.15
N GLY A 38 0.29 -13.18 -9.32
CA GLY A 38 0.51 -14.15 -10.39
C GLY A 38 1.63 -13.72 -11.35
N ASN A 39 1.76 -14.43 -12.47
CA ASN A 39 2.74 -14.10 -13.50
C ASN A 39 2.38 -12.82 -14.28
N VAL A 40 1.09 -12.54 -14.46
CA VAL A 40 0.57 -11.43 -15.29
C VAL A 40 -0.37 -10.50 -14.49
N PHE A 41 -0.98 -11.01 -13.41
CA PHE A 41 -1.98 -10.30 -12.63
C PHE A 41 -1.58 -10.13 -11.16
N VAL A 42 -2.16 -9.11 -10.52
CA VAL A 42 -2.10 -8.90 -9.07
C VAL A 42 -3.51 -8.71 -8.52
N HIS A 43 -3.81 -9.36 -7.40
CA HIS A 43 -5.07 -9.18 -6.68
C HIS A 43 -4.88 -8.20 -5.53
N ILE A 44 -5.78 -7.22 -5.46
CA ILE A 44 -5.73 -6.15 -4.47
C ILE A 44 -7.03 -6.13 -3.70
N LEU A 45 -6.92 -6.23 -2.38
CA LEU A 45 -8.02 -5.96 -1.47
C LEU A 45 -8.11 -4.44 -1.25
N SER A 46 -9.09 -3.82 -1.90
CA SER A 46 -9.39 -2.40 -1.73
C SER A 46 -10.63 -2.22 -0.88
N THR A 47 -10.61 -1.22 0.00
CA THR A 47 -11.76 -0.77 0.78
C THR A 47 -12.23 0.56 0.18
N MET A 48 -12.85 0.51 -0.99
CA MET A 48 -13.70 1.62 -1.44
C MET A 48 -15.06 1.49 -0.76
N ASP A 49 -15.57 2.61 -0.22
CA ASP A 49 -16.94 2.68 0.33
C ASP A 49 -17.25 1.63 1.41
N ASN A 50 -16.29 1.38 2.32
CA ASN A 50 -16.38 0.36 3.39
C ASN A 50 -16.64 -1.08 2.91
N THR A 51 -16.55 -1.34 1.60
CA THR A 51 -16.77 -2.65 1.02
C THR A 51 -15.43 -3.22 0.58
N GLN A 52 -15.06 -4.37 1.13
CA GLN A 52 -13.86 -5.08 0.71
C GLN A 52 -14.09 -5.68 -0.67
N SER A 53 -13.39 -5.16 -1.67
CA SER A 53 -13.45 -5.65 -3.05
C SER A 53 -12.08 -6.17 -3.47
N LEU A 54 -12.07 -7.36 -4.07
CA LEU A 54 -10.88 -7.94 -4.67
C LEU A 54 -10.80 -7.49 -6.13
N ILE A 55 -9.75 -6.74 -6.47
CA ILE A 55 -9.57 -6.16 -7.79
C ILE A 55 -8.40 -6.86 -8.49
N PRO A 56 -8.64 -7.59 -9.60
CA PRO A 56 -7.58 -8.12 -10.44
C PRO A 56 -7.03 -7.03 -11.37
N LEU A 57 -5.72 -6.82 -11.33
CA LEU A 57 -5.02 -5.84 -12.17
C LEU A 57 -3.92 -6.51 -13.00
N GLU A 58 -3.85 -6.16 -14.28
CA GLU A 58 -2.73 -6.56 -15.15
C GLU A 58 -1.48 -5.76 -14.79
N ILE A 59 -0.36 -6.44 -14.50
CA ILE A 59 0.87 -5.78 -14.04
C ILE A 59 1.42 -4.83 -15.12
N GLU A 60 1.23 -5.16 -16.40
CA GLU A 60 1.67 -4.34 -17.54
C GLU A 60 0.93 -2.99 -17.63
N LYS A 61 -0.29 -2.90 -17.11
CA LYS A 61 -1.10 -1.68 -17.08
C LYS A 61 -0.86 -0.85 -15.81
N ILE A 62 0.03 -1.29 -14.93
CA ILE A 62 0.43 -0.52 -13.75
C ILE A 62 1.53 0.46 -14.15
N HIS A 63 1.19 1.75 -14.19
CA HIS A 63 2.12 2.80 -14.57
C HIS A 63 3.00 3.25 -13.41
N GLN A 64 2.45 3.28 -12.19
CA GLN A 64 3.18 3.73 -11.01
C GLN A 64 2.78 2.94 -9.78
N ILE A 65 3.77 2.71 -8.90
CA ILE A 65 3.58 2.05 -7.61
C ILE A 65 4.26 2.89 -6.54
N SER A 66 3.47 3.33 -5.58
CA SER A 66 3.94 4.03 -4.39
C SER A 66 3.65 3.20 -3.15
N LEU A 67 4.70 2.91 -2.39
CA LEU A 67 4.58 2.39 -1.03
C LEU A 67 4.58 3.61 -0.12
N ARG A 68 3.48 3.90 0.58
CA ARG A 68 3.61 4.82 1.70
C ARG A 68 4.50 4.13 2.72
N ALA A 69 5.65 4.73 3.03
CA ALA A 69 6.30 4.43 4.29
C ALA A 69 5.24 4.66 5.38
N LYS A 70 5.22 3.83 6.42
CA LYS A 70 4.60 4.24 7.68
C LYS A 70 5.28 5.57 7.98
N SER A 71 4.60 6.70 7.74
CA SER A 71 4.99 7.95 8.36
C SER A 71 5.05 7.55 9.81
N THR A 72 6.25 7.54 10.38
CA THR A 72 6.43 7.66 11.80
C THR A 72 5.59 8.89 12.14
N MET A 73 4.37 8.66 12.63
CA MET A 73 3.70 9.67 13.41
C MET A 73 4.78 10.13 14.40
N PRO A 74 5.09 11.43 14.50
CA PRO A 74 5.90 11.87 15.63
C PRO A 74 5.22 11.26 16.84
N LYS A 75 5.94 10.44 17.61
CA LYS A 75 5.48 10.03 18.93
C LYS A 75 5.09 11.34 19.59
N GLY A 76 3.79 11.55 19.82
CA GLY A 76 3.38 12.54 20.78
C GLY A 76 4.12 12.16 22.05
N ASP A 77 4.96 13.07 22.52
CA ASP A 77 5.63 12.95 23.80
C ASP A 77 4.59 12.61 24.86
N ASP A 78 4.54 11.32 25.21
CA ASP A 78 3.91 10.82 26.41
C ASP A 78 4.83 11.22 27.56
N GLN A 79 4.63 12.43 28.10
CA GLN A 79 5.10 12.80 29.42
C GLN A 79 3.88 12.92 30.33
N HIS A 80 3.44 11.77 30.83
CA HIS A 80 2.70 11.67 32.08
C HIS A 80 3.65 11.13 33.16
N GLU A 81 4.19 12.02 33.99
CA GLU A 81 4.67 11.76 35.37
C GLU A 81 4.83 13.15 36.02
N ASN A 82 3.85 13.67 36.73
CA ASN A 82 3.57 13.51 38.17
C ASN A 82 4.76 13.86 39.11
N CYS A 83 4.42 14.67 40.13
CA CYS A 83 5.17 15.02 41.35
C CYS A 83 6.32 16.06 41.26
N GLN A 84 6.08 17.31 41.70
CA GLN A 84 6.38 17.75 43.08
C GLN A 84 6.06 19.25 43.31
N SER A 85 5.21 19.46 44.33
CA SER A 85 5.16 20.53 45.34
C SER A 85 5.85 21.88 45.10
N GLN A 86 5.05 22.96 45.20
CA GLN A 86 5.30 24.09 46.09
C GLN A 86 4.00 24.57 46.72
#